data_AF-A0A965QX01-F1
#
_entry.id   AF-A0A965QX01-F1
#
_cell.length_a   1.000
_cell.length_b   1.000
_cell.length_c   1.000
_cell.angle_alpha   90.00
_cell.angle_beta   90.00
_cell.angle_gamma   90.00
#
_symmetry.space_group_name_H-M   'P 1'
#
loop_
_entity.id
_entity.type
_entity.pdbx_description
1 polymer ?
#
loop_
_entity_poly.entity_id
_entity_poly.type
_entity_poly.pdbx_seq_one_letter_code
_entity_poly.pdbx_strand_id
1 'polypeptide(L)'
;MHNLGGTPMAGADNNREALLLEDADLLAPPPGRDGMQIVWHGLNRGRVTLAAQAAGTLRLLLAHARDHAASRTTWGRPIAARELVQGRLGRIAAGIVACDAMTAWAAAAIDAGQTGELEAIAAK
;
A
#
# COMPACT_ATOMS: atom_id res chain seq x y z
N MET A 1 -4.19 -20.29 -9.84
CA MET A 1 -2.92 -19.63 -9.48
C MET A 1 -2.79 -19.68 -7.97
N HIS A 2 -1.80 -20.42 -7.45
CA HIS A 2 -1.54 -20.51 -6.01
C HIS A 2 -0.99 -19.16 -5.51
N ASN A 3 -1.53 -18.62 -4.41
CA ASN A 3 -1.05 -17.38 -3.81
C ASN A 3 0.34 -17.61 -3.20
N LEU A 4 1.35 -16.81 -3.60
CA LEU A 4 2.78 -17.11 -3.40
C LEU A 4 3.39 -16.55 -2.11
N GLY A 5 2.65 -15.90 -1.21
CA GLY A 5 3.35 -15.25 -0.09
C GLY A 5 2.55 -14.61 1.04
N GLY A 6 1.26 -14.92 1.21
CA GLY A 6 0.49 -14.49 2.37
C GLY A 6 -0.32 -15.64 2.95
N THR A 7 -0.54 -15.66 4.27
CA THR A 7 -1.60 -16.49 4.86
C THR A 7 -2.88 -16.19 4.09
N PRO A 8 -3.53 -17.18 3.46
CA PRO A 8 -4.71 -16.91 2.67
C PRO A 8 -5.78 -16.34 3.61
N MET A 9 -6.25 -15.12 3.34
CA MET A 9 -7.58 -14.75 3.80
C MET A 9 -8.56 -15.67 3.07
N ALA A 10 -9.46 -16.30 3.81
CA ALA A 10 -10.48 -17.16 3.22
C ALA A 10 -11.28 -16.35 2.19
N GLY A 11 -11.25 -16.77 0.92
CA GLY A 11 -12.17 -16.27 -0.08
C GLY A 11 -13.52 -16.91 0.17
N ALA A 12 -14.50 -16.12 0.61
CA ALA A 12 -15.89 -16.57 0.70
C ALA A 12 -16.55 -16.45 -0.69
N ASP A 13 -17.27 -17.48 -1.11
CA ASP A 13 -18.19 -17.41 -2.22
C ASP A 13 -19.39 -16.54 -1.83
N ASN A 14 -19.58 -15.44 -2.56
CA ASN A 14 -20.59 -14.43 -2.26
C ASN A 14 -21.86 -14.64 -3.11
N ASN A 15 -22.25 -15.89 -3.33
CA ASN A 15 -23.46 -16.25 -4.06
C ASN A 15 -24.69 -15.98 -3.18
N ARG A 16 -25.32 -14.82 -3.35
CA ARG A 16 -26.41 -14.37 -2.48
C ARG A 16 -27.76 -14.79 -3.05
N GLU A 17 -28.25 -15.95 -2.62
CA GLU A 17 -29.71 -16.17 -2.57
C GLU A 17 -30.30 -15.18 -1.56
N ALA A 18 -31.50 -14.66 -1.83
CA ALA A 18 -32.12 -13.48 -1.21
C ALA A 18 -31.85 -13.34 0.30
N LEU A 19 -30.77 -12.62 0.63
CA LEU A 19 -30.42 -12.28 2.00
C LEU A 19 -31.38 -11.17 2.46
N LEU A 20 -32.14 -11.43 3.53
CA LEU A 20 -32.97 -10.42 4.16
C LEU A 20 -32.03 -9.42 4.84
N LEU A 21 -31.95 -8.21 4.29
CA LEU A 21 -31.21 -7.09 4.86
C LEU A 21 -32.18 -6.21 5.63
N GLU A 22 -31.83 -5.86 6.86
CA GLU A 22 -32.59 -4.87 7.63
C GLU A 22 -32.30 -3.46 7.08
N ASP A 23 -33.30 -2.58 7.07
CA ASP A 23 -33.11 -1.17 6.63
C ASP A 23 -32.03 -0.45 7.45
N ALA A 24 -31.78 -0.90 8.68
CA ALA A 24 -30.73 -0.39 9.56
C ALA A 24 -29.30 -0.69 9.05
N ASP A 25 -29.12 -1.72 8.25
CA ASP A 25 -27.82 -2.11 7.68
C ASP A 25 -27.51 -1.38 6.36
N LEU A 26 -28.47 -0.61 5.83
CA LEU A 26 -28.30 0.15 4.60
C LEU A 26 -27.43 1.40 4.86
N LEU A 27 -26.23 1.40 4.30
CA LEU A 27 -25.39 2.60 4.23
C LEU A 27 -25.90 3.54 3.12
N ALA A 28 -26.94 4.32 3.45
CA ALA A 28 -27.62 5.18 2.50
C ALA A 28 -26.73 6.36 2.05
N PRO A 29 -26.65 6.65 0.73
CA PRO A 29 -25.96 7.83 0.24
C PRO A 29 -26.72 9.12 0.62
N PRO A 30 -26.04 10.28 0.64
CA PRO A 30 -26.71 11.56 0.79
C PRO A 30 -27.82 11.74 -0.27
N PRO A 31 -28.90 12.49 0.03
CA PRO A 31 -29.98 12.74 -0.94
C PRO A 31 -29.44 13.22 -2.29
N GLY A 32 -29.84 12.56 -3.38
CA GLY A 32 -29.38 12.88 -4.73
C GLY A 32 -27.99 12.36 -5.10
N ARG A 33 -27.41 11.44 -4.32
CA ARG A 33 -26.17 10.72 -4.64
C ARG A 33 -26.41 9.21 -4.76
N ASP A 34 -25.51 8.54 -5.48
CA ASP A 34 -25.48 7.08 -5.61
C ASP A 34 -24.53 6.46 -4.57
N GLY A 35 -24.83 5.24 -4.12
CA GLY A 35 -24.01 4.46 -3.19
C GLY A 35 -22.60 4.19 -3.71
N MET A 36 -22.39 4.23 -5.02
CA MET A 36 -21.08 4.12 -5.63
C MET A 36 -20.08 5.17 -5.14
N GLN A 37 -20.53 6.37 -4.75
CA GLN A 37 -19.64 7.39 -4.19
C GLN A 37 -19.04 6.98 -2.85
N ILE A 38 -19.78 6.24 -2.03
CA ILE A 38 -19.30 5.70 -0.76
C ILE A 38 -18.20 4.66 -1.02
N VAL A 39 -18.41 3.81 -2.03
CA VAL A 39 -17.44 2.80 -2.46
C VAL A 39 -16.12 3.45 -2.90
N TRP A 40 -16.19 4.47 -3.77
CA TRP A 40 -14.99 5.17 -4.23
C TRP A 40 -14.24 5.88 -3.10
N HIS A 41 -14.96 6.53 -2.18
CA HIS A 41 -14.34 7.16 -1.04
C HIS A 41 -13.57 6.15 -0.16
N GLY A 42 -14.18 4.99 0.11
CA GLY A 42 -13.53 3.91 0.85
C GLY A 42 -12.32 3.32 0.11
N LEU A 43 -12.45 3.08 -1.19
CA LEU A 43 -11.38 2.53 -2.03
C LEU A 43 -10.19 3.48 -2.13
N ASN A 44 -10.40 4.79 -2.31
CA ASN A 44 -9.32 5.76 -2.38
C ASN A 44 -8.49 5.76 -1.10
N ARG A 45 -9.14 5.77 0.07
CA ARG A 45 -8.45 5.65 1.36
C ARG A 45 -7.69 4.32 1.47
N GLY A 46 -8.28 3.22 1.02
CA GLY A 46 -7.62 1.90 0.99
C GLY A 46 -6.34 1.87 0.15
N ARG A 47 -6.35 2.53 -1.02
CA ARG A 47 -5.16 2.65 -1.89
C ARG A 47 -4.03 3.44 -1.22
N VAL A 48 -4.36 4.55 -0.57
CA VAL A 48 -3.39 5.34 0.20
C VAL A 48 -2.76 4.52 1.32
N THR A 49 -3.57 3.73 2.03
CA THR A 49 -3.06 2.82 3.07
C THR A 49 -2.08 1.78 2.49
N LEU A 50 -2.35 1.23 1.30
CA LEU A 50 -1.42 0.29 0.66
C LEU A 50 -0.05 0.93 0.36
N ALA A 51 -0.03 2.17 -0.13
CA ALA A 51 1.22 2.91 -0.35
C ALA A 51 2.00 3.11 0.96
N ALA A 52 1.32 3.44 2.05
CA ALA A 52 1.93 3.58 3.38
C ALA A 52 2.50 2.25 3.89
N GLN A 53 1.78 1.15 3.69
CA GLN A 53 2.26 -0.20 4.04
C GLN A 53 3.50 -0.59 3.22
N ALA A 54 3.56 -0.22 1.94
CA ALA A 54 4.73 -0.45 1.10
C ALA A 54 5.96 0.31 1.64
N ALA A 55 5.80 1.57 2.05
CA ALA A 55 6.88 2.34 2.68
C ALA A 55 7.38 1.68 3.97
N GLY A 56 6.47 1.19 4.82
CA GLY A 56 6.82 0.45 6.04
C GLY A 56 7.60 -0.83 5.73
N THR A 57 7.15 -1.59 4.73
CA THR A 57 7.81 -2.82 4.27
C THR A 57 9.21 -2.56 3.72
N LEU A 58 9.38 -1.49 2.93
CA LEU A 58 10.68 -1.09 2.40
C LEU A 58 11.66 -0.67 3.49
N ARG A 59 11.20 -0.05 4.59
CA ARG A 59 12.06 0.27 5.75
C ARG A 59 12.60 -0.99 6.43
N LEU A 60 11.75 -2.01 6.62
CA LEU A 60 12.19 -3.31 7.15
C LEU A 60 13.18 -3.99 6.21
N LEU A 61 12.86 -4.01 4.90
CA LEU A 61 13.73 -4.56 3.87
C LEU A 61 15.10 -3.85 3.86
N LEU A 62 15.12 -2.52 3.93
CA LEU A 62 16.35 -1.72 3.94
C LEU A 62 17.21 -2.05 5.16
N ALA A 63 16.60 -2.13 6.35
CA ALA A 63 17.30 -2.47 7.58
C ALA A 63 17.99 -3.84 7.46
N HIS A 64 17.24 -4.87 7.06
CA HIS A 64 17.79 -6.21 6.87
C HIS A 64 18.85 -6.27 5.77
N ALA A 65 18.62 -5.61 4.64
CA ALA A 65 19.56 -5.59 3.52
C ALA A 65 20.87 -4.89 3.89
N ARG A 66 20.80 -3.78 4.64
CA ARG A 66 21.96 -3.06 5.16
C ARG A 66 22.77 -3.94 6.10
N ASP A 67 22.11 -4.58 7.07
CA ASP A 67 22.79 -5.41 8.08
C ASP A 67 23.44 -6.64 7.44
N HIS A 68 22.77 -7.25 6.47
CA HIS A 68 23.36 -8.32 5.66
C HIS A 68 24.55 -7.83 4.84
N ALA A 69 24.44 -6.64 4.22
CA ALA A 69 25.53 -6.08 3.41
C ALA A 69 26.79 -5.76 4.23
N ALA A 70 26.62 -5.35 5.48
CA ALA A 70 27.71 -5.05 6.40
C ALA A 70 28.40 -6.32 6.92
N SER A 71 27.63 -7.37 7.22
CA SER A 71 28.15 -8.63 7.79
C SER A 71 28.72 -9.58 6.74
N ARG A 72 28.18 -9.58 5.51
CA ARG A 72 28.63 -10.49 4.45
C ARG A 72 29.92 -10.00 3.81
N THR A 73 30.95 -10.83 3.86
CA THR A 73 32.26 -10.57 3.23
C THR A 73 32.45 -11.43 1.99
N THR A 74 32.93 -10.81 0.90
CA THR A 74 33.37 -11.51 -0.31
C THR A 74 34.60 -10.81 -0.90
N TRP A 75 35.54 -11.59 -1.43
CA TRP A 75 36.84 -11.10 -1.91
C TRP A 75 37.53 -10.16 -0.90
N GLY A 76 37.55 -10.57 0.37
CA GLY A 76 38.30 -9.90 1.45
C GLY A 76 37.71 -8.58 1.97
N ARG A 77 36.51 -8.16 1.53
CA ARG A 77 35.84 -6.96 2.04
C ARG A 77 34.32 -7.17 2.23
N PRO A 78 33.67 -6.44 3.14
CA PRO A 78 32.20 -6.41 3.23
C PRO A 78 31.57 -6.03 1.89
N ILE A 79 30.44 -6.66 1.55
CA ILE A 79 29.74 -6.35 0.30
C ILE A 79 29.12 -4.94 0.31
N ALA A 80 28.92 -4.34 1.48
CA ALA A 80 28.52 -2.94 1.64
C ALA A 80 29.50 -1.92 1.01
N ALA A 81 30.78 -2.29 0.83
CA ALA A 81 31.76 -1.43 0.18
C ALA A 81 31.65 -1.42 -1.36
N ARG A 82 30.75 -2.23 -1.95
CA ARG A 82 30.58 -2.33 -3.40
C ARG A 82 29.55 -1.33 -3.88
N GLU A 83 29.91 -0.53 -4.89
CA GLU A 83 29.02 0.46 -5.51
C GLU A 83 27.69 -0.14 -5.97
N LEU A 84 27.70 -1.33 -6.59
CA LEU A 84 26.48 -2.03 -7.01
C LEU A 84 25.53 -2.35 -5.84
N VAL A 85 26.07 -2.65 -4.66
CA VAL A 85 25.28 -2.93 -3.45
C VAL A 85 24.75 -1.61 -2.88
N GLN A 86 25.59 -0.58 -2.81
CA GLN A 86 25.19 0.76 -2.38
C GLN A 86 24.06 1.32 -3.26
N GLY A 87 24.15 1.16 -4.59
CA GLY A 87 23.10 1.57 -5.51
C GLY A 87 21.79 0.80 -5.32
N ARG A 88 21.83 -0.47 -4.90
CA ARG A 88 20.61 -1.23 -4.53
C ARG A 88 19.99 -0.70 -3.25
N LEU A 89 20.79 -0.48 -2.21
CA LEU A 89 20.32 0.10 -0.95
C LEU A 89 19.77 1.51 -1.15
N GLY A 90 20.43 2.32 -1.99
CA GLY A 90 19.99 3.66 -2.36
C GLY A 90 18.65 3.65 -3.09
N ARG A 91 18.40 2.69 -3.99
CA ARG A 91 17.09 2.55 -4.65
C ARG A 91 15.97 2.17 -3.68
N ILE A 92 16.25 1.31 -2.69
CA ILE A 92 15.27 1.01 -1.63
C ILE A 92 14.98 2.27 -0.81
N ALA A 93 16.02 3.02 -0.42
CA ALA A 93 15.87 4.27 0.31
C ALA A 93 15.06 5.32 -0.48
N ALA A 94 15.35 5.49 -1.78
CA ALA A 94 14.58 6.36 -2.66
C ALA A 94 13.12 5.91 -2.79
N GLY A 95 12.87 4.60 -2.86
CA GLY A 95 11.52 4.03 -2.86
C GLY A 95 10.72 4.38 -1.61
N ILE A 96 11.35 4.36 -0.42
CA ILE A 96 10.69 4.77 0.84
C ILE A 96 10.21 6.21 0.74
N VAL A 97 11.08 7.13 0.32
CA VAL A 97 10.76 8.55 0.20
C VAL A 97 9.65 8.78 -0.84
N ALA A 98 9.72 8.07 -1.97
CA ALA A 98 8.68 8.14 -3.00
C ALA A 98 7.33 7.67 -2.47
N CYS A 99 7.27 6.52 -1.78
CA CYS A 99 6.03 6.03 -1.19
C CYS A 99 5.48 7.00 -0.15
N ASP A 100 6.30 7.52 0.77
CA ASP A 100 5.87 8.48 1.78
C ASP A 100 5.31 9.76 1.15
N ALA A 101 5.99 10.29 0.13
CA ALA A 101 5.56 11.50 -0.57
C ALA A 101 4.22 11.29 -1.29
N MET A 102 4.05 10.15 -1.99
CA MET A 102 2.81 9.81 -2.68
C MET A 102 1.66 9.57 -1.69
N THR A 103 1.91 8.91 -0.57
CA THR A 103 0.93 8.73 0.51
C THR A 103 0.49 10.09 1.06
N ALA A 104 1.43 10.98 1.39
CA ALA A 104 1.12 12.28 1.94
C ALA A 104 0.32 13.14 0.94
N TRP A 105 0.71 13.14 -0.33
CA TRP A 105 0.00 13.85 -1.38
C TRP A 105 -1.44 13.37 -1.55
N ALA A 106 -1.64 12.05 -1.66
CA ALA A 106 -2.97 11.47 -1.82
C ALA A 106 -3.85 11.65 -0.58
N ALA A 107 -3.28 11.51 0.62
CA ALA A 107 -4.00 11.77 1.87
C ALA A 107 -4.44 13.23 1.96
N ALA A 108 -3.56 14.17 1.65
CA ALA A 108 -3.88 15.60 1.68
C ALA A 108 -5.01 15.97 0.71
N ALA A 109 -5.01 15.42 -0.50
CA ALA A 109 -6.09 15.64 -1.47
C ALA A 109 -7.45 15.13 -0.96
N ILE A 110 -7.47 13.92 -0.38
CA ILE A 110 -8.68 13.33 0.22
C ILE A 110 -9.18 14.16 1.41
N ASP A 111 -8.28 14.55 2.32
CA ASP A 111 -8.62 15.30 3.52
C ASP A 111 -9.07 16.75 3.20
N ALA A 112 -8.62 17.31 2.09
CA ALA A 112 -9.11 18.60 1.57
C ALA A 112 -10.52 18.54 0.93
N GLY A 113 -11.18 17.37 0.96
CA GLY A 113 -12.50 17.18 0.37
C GLY A 113 -12.51 17.04 -1.15
N GLN A 114 -11.33 16.86 -1.78
CA GLN A 114 -11.25 16.50 -3.19
C GLN A 114 -11.55 15.00 -3.37
N THR A 115 -11.75 14.55 -4.61
CA THR A 115 -11.97 13.12 -4.86
C THR A 115 -10.74 12.28 -4.51
N GLY A 116 -9.54 12.84 -4.71
CA GLY A 116 -8.26 12.20 -4.43
C GLY A 116 -8.00 10.93 -5.25
N GLU A 117 -8.76 10.72 -6.33
CA GLU A 117 -8.78 9.46 -7.06
C GLU A 117 -7.52 9.23 -7.88
N LEU A 118 -7.06 10.26 -8.61
CA LEU A 118 -5.84 10.17 -9.41
C LEU A 118 -4.61 9.98 -8.50
N GLU A 119 -4.57 10.71 -7.40
CA GLU A 119 -3.51 10.65 -6.40
C GLU A 119 -3.45 9.28 -5.74
N ALA A 120 -4.60 8.76 -5.32
CA ALA A 120 -4.70 7.45 -4.70
C ALA A 120 -4.37 6.30 -5.67
N ILE A 121 -4.75 6.42 -6.95
CA ILE A 121 -4.36 5.47 -7.99
C ILE A 121 -2.85 5.54 -8.25
N ALA A 122 -2.28 6.73 -8.38
CA ALA A 122 -0.86 6.90 -8.63
C ALA A 122 0.02 6.44 -7.46
N ALA A 123 -0.48 6.53 -6.23
CA ALA A 123 0.24 6.09 -5.04
C ALA A 123 0.32 4.55 -4.90
N LYS A 124 -0.61 3.80 -5.50
CA LYS A 124 -0.74 2.34 -5.39
C LYS A 124 -0.10 1.60 -6.56
#